data_AF-A0A483A714-F1
#
_entry.id   AF-A0A483A714-F1
#
_cell.length_a   1.000
_cell.length_b   1.000
_cell.length_c   1.000
_cell.angle_alpha   90.00
_cell.angle_beta   90.00
_cell.angle_gamma   90.00
#
_symmetry.space_group_name_H-M   'P 1'
#
loop_
_entity.id
_entity.type
_entity.pdbx_description
1 polymer ?
#
loop_
_entity_poly.entity_id
_entity_poly.type
_entity_poly.pdbx_seq_one_letter_code
_entity_poly.pdbx_strand_id
1 'polypeptide(L)'
;MLKKLIKFLENNYPDSNINDYLDAKYIQLSGPQLKQISDALNSNELQIKPASNCSADKFIFHFGGTLILVQKDSANSSVAYQAELSWETDFLAVHSTRNKGKGFYFIAFEFDDDYQVTLKATNKTLEDQIRNTAQDQDLIDKAMPVLKGFMSAISK
;
A
#
# COMPACT_ATOMS: atom_id res chain seq x y z
N MET A 1 2.79 -3.94 12.90
CA MET A 1 1.62 -3.43 12.16
C MET A 1 0.91 -4.54 11.39
N LEU A 2 1.59 -5.28 10.51
CA LEU A 2 0.99 -6.36 9.69
C LEU A 2 0.11 -7.36 10.47
N LYS A 3 0.59 -7.91 11.59
CA LYS A 3 -0.21 -8.83 12.44
C LYS A 3 -1.54 -8.22 12.91
N LYS A 4 -1.58 -6.91 13.18
CA LYS A 4 -2.81 -6.21 13.55
C LYS A 4 -3.76 -6.09 12.35
N LEU A 5 -3.21 -5.73 11.18
CA LEU A 5 -3.96 -5.64 9.94
C LEU A 5 -4.61 -6.98 9.58
N ILE A 6 -3.86 -8.08 9.63
CA ILE A 6 -4.38 -9.43 9.36
C ILE A 6 -5.54 -9.75 10.31
N LYS A 7 -5.36 -9.60 11.62
CA LYS A 7 -6.44 -9.80 12.59
C LYS A 7 -7.65 -8.90 12.35
N PHE A 8 -7.42 -7.67 11.90
CA PHE A 8 -8.50 -6.75 11.59
C PHE A 8 -9.30 -7.22 10.36
N LEU A 9 -8.61 -7.66 9.30
CA LEU A 9 -9.22 -8.23 8.11
C LEU A 9 -10.01 -9.50 8.44
N GLU A 10 -9.43 -10.43 9.21
CA GLU A 10 -10.11 -11.67 9.66
C GLU A 10 -11.44 -11.40 10.37
N ASN A 11 -11.49 -10.34 11.19
CA ASN A 11 -12.66 -10.04 12.01
C ASN A 11 -13.72 -9.18 11.31
N ASN A 12 -13.33 -8.32 10.38
CA ASN A 12 -14.24 -7.31 9.79
C ASN A 12 -14.53 -7.56 8.30
N TYR A 13 -13.66 -8.29 7.61
CA TYR A 13 -13.82 -8.62 6.19
C TYR A 13 -13.48 -10.10 5.96
N PRO A 14 -14.28 -11.04 6.50
CA PRO A 14 -14.00 -12.48 6.43
C PRO A 14 -13.94 -13.02 5.00
N ASP A 15 -14.60 -12.34 4.06
CA ASP A 15 -14.57 -12.68 2.63
C ASP A 15 -13.33 -12.13 1.89
N SER A 16 -12.49 -11.33 2.56
CA SER A 16 -11.24 -10.86 1.97
C SER A 16 -10.25 -12.01 1.80
N ASN A 17 -9.52 -12.02 0.70
CA ASN A 17 -8.46 -13.00 0.47
C ASN A 17 -7.22 -12.65 1.32
N ILE A 18 -7.20 -13.10 2.57
CA ILE A 18 -6.10 -12.81 3.51
C ILE A 18 -4.80 -13.51 3.09
N ASN A 19 -4.88 -14.57 2.29
CA ASN A 19 -3.70 -15.22 1.70
C ASN A 19 -2.89 -14.23 0.86
N ASP A 20 -3.52 -13.19 0.31
CA ASP A 20 -2.78 -12.15 -0.40
C ASP A 20 -1.79 -11.40 0.49
N TYR A 21 -2.06 -11.31 1.78
CA TYR A 21 -1.12 -10.74 2.75
C TYR A 21 -0.14 -11.76 3.31
N LEU A 22 -0.58 -13.01 3.51
CA LEU A 22 0.24 -14.05 4.12
C LEU A 22 1.35 -14.54 3.17
N ASP A 23 1.04 -14.62 1.88
CA ASP A 23 1.98 -15.11 0.86
C ASP A 23 2.94 -14.01 0.36
N ALA A 24 2.65 -12.76 0.68
CA ALA A 24 3.44 -11.62 0.24
C ALA A 24 4.73 -11.46 1.06
N LYS A 25 5.85 -11.18 0.38
CA LYS A 25 7.09 -10.83 1.06
C LYS A 25 6.93 -9.51 1.81
N TYR A 26 7.14 -9.51 3.12
CA TYR A 26 7.06 -8.31 3.94
C TYR A 26 8.38 -7.55 3.94
N ILE A 27 8.34 -6.30 3.50
CA ILE A 27 9.48 -5.39 3.44
C ILE A 27 9.15 -4.17 4.29
N GLN A 28 9.98 -3.93 5.30
CA GLN A 28 9.83 -2.78 6.18
C GLN A 28 11.05 -1.87 6.08
N LEU A 29 10.80 -0.60 5.73
CA LEU A 29 11.84 0.42 5.76
C LEU A 29 11.92 1.07 7.13
N SER A 30 13.14 1.19 7.64
CA SER A 30 13.46 2.04 8.78
C SER A 30 13.48 3.52 8.41
N GLY A 31 13.37 4.41 9.40
CA GLY A 31 13.50 5.86 9.19
C GLY A 31 14.75 6.28 8.40
N PRO A 32 15.95 5.75 8.73
CA PRO A 32 17.16 6.02 7.94
C PRO A 32 17.06 5.55 6.48
N GLN A 33 16.51 4.37 6.21
CA GLN A 33 16.34 3.87 4.85
C GLN A 33 15.34 4.71 4.05
N LEU A 34 14.27 5.19 4.69
CA LEU A 34 13.34 6.13 4.07
C LEU A 34 14.04 7.42 3.69
N LYS A 35 14.86 7.97 4.60
CA LYS A 35 15.65 9.17 4.32
C LYS A 35 16.61 8.94 3.16
N GLN A 36 17.29 7.80 3.11
CA GLN A 36 18.20 7.46 2.00
C GLN A 36 17.49 7.43 0.65
N ILE A 37 16.31 6.80 0.57
CA ILE A 37 15.51 6.79 -0.67
C ILE A 37 15.10 8.21 -1.05
N SER A 38 14.59 9.00 -0.10
CA SER A 38 14.21 10.40 -0.35
C SER A 38 15.38 11.26 -0.82
N ASP A 39 16.55 11.13 -0.18
CA ASP A 39 17.75 11.86 -0.54
C ASP A 39 18.21 11.47 -1.96
N ALA A 40 18.24 10.18 -2.28
CA ALA A 40 18.65 9.67 -3.58
C ALA A 40 17.70 10.05 -4.72
N LEU A 41 16.39 10.17 -4.43
CA LEU A 41 15.40 10.71 -5.36
C LEU A 41 15.66 12.21 -5.63
N ASN A 42 15.94 12.99 -4.59
CA ASN A 42 16.16 14.44 -4.70
C ASN A 42 17.50 14.78 -5.36
N SER A 43 18.51 13.92 -5.21
CA SER A 43 19.84 14.11 -5.80
C SER A 43 19.96 13.58 -7.24
N ASN A 44 18.90 12.98 -7.81
CA ASN A 44 18.93 12.21 -9.06
C ASN A 44 19.95 11.04 -9.06
N GLU A 45 20.43 10.62 -7.90
CA GLU A 45 21.29 9.44 -7.75
C GLU A 45 20.51 8.15 -8.05
N LEU A 46 19.21 8.14 -7.71
CA LEU A 46 18.31 7.05 -8.06
C LEU A 46 17.68 7.29 -9.44
N GLN A 47 18.15 6.55 -10.44
CA GLN A 47 17.51 6.49 -11.75
C GLN A 47 16.17 5.76 -11.64
N ILE A 48 15.08 6.47 -11.92
CA ILE A 48 13.75 5.90 -11.94
C ILE A 48 13.66 4.90 -13.09
N LYS A 49 13.22 3.68 -12.77
CA LYS A 49 12.96 2.62 -13.74
C LYS A 49 11.45 2.37 -13.86
N PRO A 50 10.96 1.95 -15.03
CA PRO A 50 9.57 1.52 -15.21
C PRO A 50 9.11 0.57 -14.11
N ALA A 51 7.87 0.70 -13.64
CA ALA A 51 7.34 -0.17 -12.61
C ALA A 51 7.45 -1.66 -12.98
N SER A 52 7.19 -2.02 -14.24
CA SER A 52 7.29 -3.38 -14.77
C SER A 52 8.69 -4.02 -14.65
N ASN A 53 9.75 -3.21 -14.54
CA ASN A 53 11.13 -3.67 -14.29
C ASN A 53 11.37 -4.12 -12.84
N CYS A 54 10.45 -3.80 -11.92
CA CYS A 54 10.53 -4.27 -10.54
C CYS A 54 10.55 -5.80 -10.53
N SER A 55 11.52 -6.36 -9.83
CA SER A 55 11.76 -7.81 -9.79
C SER A 55 10.77 -8.58 -8.92
N ALA A 56 9.94 -7.89 -8.13
CA ALA A 56 9.01 -8.49 -7.18
C ALA A 56 7.56 -8.43 -7.69
N ASP A 57 6.96 -9.59 -7.93
CA ASP A 57 5.57 -9.67 -8.40
C ASP A 57 4.54 -9.40 -7.29
N LYS A 58 4.90 -9.68 -6.03
CA LYS A 58 3.99 -9.51 -4.88
C LYS A 58 4.75 -9.23 -3.59
N PHE A 59 4.42 -8.13 -2.91
CA PHE A 59 5.04 -7.77 -1.64
C PHE A 59 4.17 -6.85 -0.80
N ILE A 60 4.43 -6.84 0.51
CA ILE A 60 3.90 -5.83 1.43
C ILE A 60 5.01 -4.85 1.73
N PHE A 61 4.78 -3.59 1.39
CA PHE A 61 5.69 -2.49 1.67
C PHE A 61 5.23 -1.72 2.89
N HIS A 62 6.09 -1.63 3.90
CA HIS A 62 5.79 -1.00 5.18
C HIS A 62 6.76 0.14 5.46
N PHE A 63 6.21 1.33 5.70
CA PHE A 63 6.97 2.47 6.16
C PHE A 63 6.10 3.39 7.03
N GLY A 64 6.69 3.95 8.08
CA GLY A 64 5.94 4.78 9.03
C GLY A 64 4.74 4.01 9.62
N GLY A 65 3.55 4.56 9.44
CA GLY A 65 2.27 3.94 9.82
C GLY A 65 1.47 3.39 8.64
N THR A 66 2.11 3.16 7.49
CA THR A 66 1.44 2.78 6.23
C THR A 66 1.92 1.42 5.75
N LEU A 67 0.97 0.56 5.38
CA LEU A 67 1.22 -0.70 4.69
C LEU A 67 0.65 -0.59 3.27
N ILE A 68 1.38 -1.06 2.27
CA ILE A 68 0.88 -1.16 0.90
C ILE A 68 1.08 -2.61 0.45
N LEU A 69 -0.01 -3.32 0.17
CA LEU A 69 0.06 -4.57 -0.57
C LEU A 69 0.22 -4.22 -2.05
N VAL A 70 1.25 -4.73 -2.71
CA VAL A 70 1.57 -4.46 -4.11
C VAL A 70 1.60 -5.78 -4.87
N GLN A 71 0.86 -5.86 -5.98
CA GLN A 71 0.66 -7.06 -6.78
C GLN A 71 0.77 -6.73 -8.26
N LYS A 72 1.65 -7.40 -8.98
CA LYS A 72 1.83 -7.21 -10.42
C LYS A 72 0.56 -7.59 -11.16
N ASP A 73 0.14 -6.72 -12.07
CA ASP A 73 -0.99 -7.04 -12.95
C ASP A 73 -0.45 -7.79 -14.17
N SER A 74 -0.95 -9.01 -14.39
CA SER A 74 -0.62 -9.82 -15.56
C SER A 74 -1.75 -9.88 -16.58
N ALA A 75 -2.90 -9.30 -16.26
CA ALA A 75 -4.11 -9.35 -17.08
C ALA A 75 -4.25 -8.11 -17.98
N ASN A 76 -3.77 -6.94 -17.54
CA ASN A 76 -3.88 -5.70 -18.29
C ASN A 76 -2.50 -5.14 -18.66
N SER A 77 -2.23 -5.00 -19.97
CA SER A 77 -0.94 -4.47 -20.45
C SER A 77 -0.70 -3.00 -20.15
N SER A 78 -1.73 -2.23 -19.79
CA SER A 78 -1.58 -0.81 -19.41
C SER A 78 -1.40 -0.59 -17.91
N VAL A 79 -1.53 -1.64 -17.10
CA VAL A 79 -1.38 -1.59 -15.64
C VAL A 79 -0.17 -2.43 -15.28
N ALA A 80 0.78 -1.85 -14.56
CA ALA A 80 1.94 -2.58 -14.09
C ALA A 80 1.62 -3.33 -12.79
N TYR A 81 0.94 -2.64 -11.86
CA TYR A 81 0.61 -3.16 -10.54
C TYR A 81 -0.76 -2.69 -10.05
N GLN A 82 -1.42 -3.58 -9.31
CA GLN A 82 -2.52 -3.26 -8.41
C GLN A 82 -1.98 -3.13 -6.98
N ALA A 83 -2.57 -2.25 -6.19
CA ALA A 83 -2.14 -2.00 -4.83
C ALA A 83 -3.29 -1.65 -3.89
N GLU A 84 -3.11 -1.99 -2.62
CA GLU A 84 -4.00 -1.58 -1.54
C GLU A 84 -3.19 -0.94 -0.41
N LEU A 85 -3.38 0.36 -0.21
CA LEU A 85 -2.87 1.09 0.94
C LEU A 85 -3.76 0.82 2.14
N SER A 86 -3.15 0.41 3.24
CA SER A 86 -3.76 0.22 4.55
C SER A 86 -3.09 1.14 5.57
N TRP A 87 -3.87 2.04 6.15
CA TRP A 87 -3.40 2.99 7.16
C TRP A 87 -4.11 2.74 8.49
N GLU A 88 -3.35 2.56 9.58
CA GLU A 88 -3.93 2.43 10.93
C GLU A 88 -4.50 3.80 11.36
N THR A 89 -5.79 3.84 11.64
CA THR A 89 -6.51 5.06 12.04
C THR A 89 -7.07 4.95 13.45
N ASP A 90 -7.42 6.08 14.05
CA ASP A 90 -8.06 6.09 15.37
C ASP A 90 -9.58 5.79 15.32
N PHE A 91 -10.15 5.56 14.13
CA PHE A 91 -11.55 5.11 13.97
C PHE A 91 -11.74 3.71 14.55
N LEU A 92 -12.89 3.41 15.14
CA LEU A 92 -13.15 2.14 15.83
C LEU A 92 -13.36 0.99 14.84
N ALA A 93 -12.80 -0.18 15.13
CA ALA A 93 -13.12 -1.42 14.42
C ALA A 93 -14.61 -1.79 14.61
N VAL A 94 -15.36 -1.84 13.51
CA VAL A 94 -16.83 -2.01 13.45
C VAL A 94 -17.32 -3.24 14.25
N HIS A 95 -16.51 -4.30 14.36
CA HIS A 95 -16.94 -5.56 15.00
C HIS A 95 -16.21 -5.92 16.31
N SER A 96 -15.40 -5.02 16.89
CA SER A 96 -14.69 -5.34 18.13
C SER A 96 -15.58 -5.09 19.37
N THR A 97 -16.44 -6.05 19.67
CA THR A 97 -17.40 -6.03 20.80
C THR A 97 -16.76 -5.97 22.19
N ARG A 98 -15.42 -5.93 22.31
CA ARG A 98 -14.75 -5.89 23.63
C ARG A 98 -13.53 -4.99 23.76
N ASN A 99 -13.01 -4.43 22.67
CA ASN A 99 -11.85 -3.54 22.71
C ASN A 99 -12.01 -2.46 21.65
N LYS A 100 -11.91 -1.19 22.04
CA LYS A 100 -11.83 -0.04 21.14
C LYS A 100 -10.50 -0.08 20.36
N GLY A 101 -10.36 -1.05 19.46
CA GLY A 101 -9.18 -1.23 18.63
C GLY A 101 -9.18 -0.20 17.51
N LYS A 102 -7.99 0.32 17.19
CA LYS A 102 -7.73 1.14 16.00
C LYS A 102 -8.15 0.38 14.74
N GLY A 103 -8.94 1.02 13.90
CA GLY A 103 -9.37 0.51 12.60
C GLY A 103 -8.34 0.78 11.51
N PHE A 104 -8.61 0.24 10.32
CA PHE A 104 -7.77 0.48 9.15
C PHE A 104 -8.58 1.18 8.05
N TYR A 105 -7.98 2.19 7.46
CA TYR A 105 -8.46 2.86 6.26
C TYR A 105 -7.81 2.21 5.04
N PHE A 106 -8.62 1.85 4.05
CA PHE A 106 -8.18 1.14 2.85
C PHE A 106 -8.37 2.00 1.60
N ILE A 107 -7.34 2.07 0.77
CA ILE A 107 -7.39 2.72 -0.55
C ILE A 107 -6.87 1.72 -1.56
N ALA A 108 -7.74 1.26 -2.45
CA ALA A 108 -7.34 0.46 -3.60
C ALA A 108 -6.97 1.39 -4.77
N PHE A 109 -5.87 1.09 -5.45
CA PHE A 109 -5.39 1.82 -6.61
C PHE A 109 -4.58 0.90 -7.53
N GLU A 110 -4.34 1.36 -8.75
CA GLU A 110 -3.42 0.71 -9.68
C GLU A 110 -2.46 1.76 -10.23
N PHE A 111 -1.30 1.32 -10.74
CA PHE A 111 -0.33 2.22 -11.37
C PHE A 111 0.36 1.58 -12.57
N ASP A 112 0.70 2.43 -13.55
CA ASP A 112 1.39 2.06 -14.78
C ASP A 112 2.93 2.12 -14.63
N ASP A 113 3.62 1.95 -15.76
CA ASP A 113 5.09 1.98 -15.79
C ASP A 113 5.70 3.33 -15.40
N ASP A 114 4.94 4.42 -15.59
CA ASP A 114 5.34 5.78 -15.22
C ASP A 114 4.92 6.14 -13.79
N TYR A 115 4.37 5.17 -13.05
CA TYR A 115 3.80 5.32 -11.71
C TYR A 115 2.62 6.30 -11.67
N GLN A 116 1.90 6.47 -12.79
CA GLN A 116 0.64 7.22 -12.80
C GLN A 116 -0.43 6.39 -12.11
N VAL A 117 -1.09 6.98 -11.12
CA VAL A 117 -2.04 6.29 -10.26
C VAL A 117 -3.45 6.43 -10.80
N THR A 118 -4.21 5.34 -10.76
CA THR A 118 -5.66 5.34 -10.93
C THR A 118 -6.33 4.74 -9.68
N LEU A 119 -7.20 5.51 -9.02
CA LEU A 119 -7.97 5.04 -7.86
C LEU A 119 -8.97 3.95 -8.27
N LYS A 120 -9.12 2.93 -7.42
CA LYS A 120 -10.06 1.83 -7.60
C LYS A 120 -11.08 1.78 -6.48
N ALA A 121 -12.24 1.20 -6.78
CA ALA A 121 -13.21 0.88 -5.75
C ALA A 121 -12.66 -0.20 -4.81
N THR A 122 -12.99 -0.10 -3.52
CA THR A 122 -12.75 -1.17 -2.54
C THR A 122 -14.02 -1.41 -1.77
N ASN A 123 -14.28 -2.67 -1.44
CA ASN A 123 -15.37 -3.10 -0.57
C ASN A 123 -15.00 -3.04 0.92
N LYS A 124 -13.75 -2.66 1.26
CA LYS A 124 -13.27 -2.54 2.64
C LYS A 124 -13.57 -1.14 3.20
N THR A 125 -14.83 -0.90 3.52
CA THR A 125 -15.31 0.38 4.09
C THR A 125 -15.80 0.21 5.53
N LEU A 126 -15.47 1.16 6.41
CA LEU A 126 -16.08 1.24 7.75
C LEU A 126 -17.46 1.92 7.65
N GLU A 127 -18.43 1.52 8.48
CA GLU A 127 -19.82 2.05 8.43
C GLU A 127 -19.92 3.57 8.47
N ASP A 128 -19.03 4.26 9.21
CA ASP A 128 -19.02 5.72 9.36
C ASP A 128 -17.95 6.43 8.50
N GLN A 129 -17.26 5.70 7.63
CA GLN A 129 -16.17 6.26 6.83
C GLN A 129 -16.71 7.03 5.61
N ILE A 130 -16.68 8.35 5.69
CA ILE A 130 -16.90 9.21 4.54
C ILE A 130 -15.62 9.21 3.69
N ARG A 131 -15.66 8.57 2.52
CA ARG A 131 -14.54 8.58 1.57
C ARG A 131 -14.47 9.92 0.86
N ASN A 132 -13.28 10.50 0.83
CA ASN A 132 -12.98 11.69 0.06
C ASN A 132 -11.87 11.35 -0.93
N THR A 133 -12.20 11.30 -2.22
CA THR A 133 -11.26 10.93 -3.29
C THR A 133 -10.06 11.86 -3.36
N ALA A 134 -10.20 13.14 -3.01
CA ALA A 134 -9.07 14.07 -2.95
C ALA A 134 -8.14 13.74 -1.77
N GLN A 135 -8.67 13.31 -0.63
CA GLN A 135 -7.86 12.83 0.50
C GLN A 135 -7.18 11.50 0.19
N ASP A 136 -7.89 10.58 -0.49
CA ASP A 136 -7.31 9.31 -0.94
C ASP A 136 -6.14 9.57 -1.88
N GLN A 137 -6.30 10.50 -2.84
CA GLN A 137 -5.24 10.89 -3.76
C GLN A 137 -4.05 11.52 -3.03
N ASP A 138 -4.27 12.47 -2.11
CA ASP A 138 -3.19 13.12 -1.34
C ASP A 138 -2.39 12.11 -0.50
N LEU A 139 -3.05 11.09 0.07
CA LEU A 139 -2.36 10.01 0.80
C LEU A 139 -1.51 9.15 -0.14
N ILE A 140 -2.01 8.82 -1.33
CA ILE A 140 -1.22 8.09 -2.32
C ILE A 140 -0.06 8.94 -2.83
N ASP A 141 -0.27 10.22 -3.15
CA ASP A 141 0.77 11.12 -3.65
C ASP A 141 1.94 11.27 -2.66
N LYS A 142 1.66 11.16 -1.36
CA LYS A 142 2.70 11.13 -0.31
C LYS A 142 3.42 9.79 -0.23
N ALA A 143 2.73 8.69 -0.51
CA ALA A 143 3.27 7.33 -0.42
C ALA A 143 4.08 6.93 -1.67
N MET A 144 3.63 7.36 -2.86
CA MET A 144 4.16 6.93 -4.14
C MET A 144 5.63 7.24 -4.36
N PRO A 145 6.19 8.42 -3.98
CA PRO A 145 7.61 8.68 -4.15
C PRO A 145 8.49 7.63 -3.46
N VAL A 146 8.12 7.22 -2.25
CA VAL A 146 8.85 6.21 -1.47
C VAL A 146 8.74 4.83 -2.13
N LEU A 147 7.53 4.44 -2.54
CA LEU A 147 7.29 3.17 -3.22
C LEU A 147 8.05 3.11 -4.57
N LYS A 148 7.94 4.18 -5.36
CA LYS A 148 8.64 4.37 -6.64
C LYS A 148 10.16 4.28 -6.48
N GLY A 149 10.70 4.94 -5.47
CA GLY A 149 12.13 4.89 -5.17
C GLY A 149 12.57 3.48 -4.76
N PHE A 150 11.82 2.83 -3.87
CA PHE A 150 12.11 1.45 -3.49
C PHE A 150 12.07 0.49 -4.69
N MET A 151 10.98 0.52 -5.48
CA MET A 151 10.82 -0.34 -6.65
C MET A 151 11.95 -0.12 -7.66
N SER A 152 12.30 1.14 -7.96
CA SER A 152 13.41 1.47 -8.85
C SER A 152 14.75 0.93 -8.34
N ALA A 153 14.99 0.95 -7.03
CA ALA A 153 16.23 0.44 -6.42
C ALA A 153 16.36 -1.10 -6.52
N ILE A 154 15.25 -1.83 -6.60
CA ILE A 154 15.24 -3.31 -6.71
C ILE A 154 14.93 -3.81 -8.14
N SER A 155 14.72 -2.88 -9.08
CA SER A 155 14.50 -3.18 -10.49
C SER A 155 15.80 -3.61 -11.16
N LYS A 156 15.70 -4.59 -12.07
CA LYS A 156 16.84 -5.09 -12.86
C LYS A 156 17.36 -4.02 -13.82
#